data_AF-A0A6B3RZ91-F1
#
_entry.id   AF-A0A6B3RZ91-F1
#
_cell.length_a   1.000
_cell.length_b   1.000
_cell.length_c   1.000
_cell.angle_alpha   90.00
_cell.angle_beta   90.00
_cell.angle_gamma   90.00
#
_symmetry.space_group_name_H-M   'P 1'
#
loop_
_entity.id
_entity.type
_entity.pdbx_description
1 polymer ?
#
loop_
_entity_poly.entity_id
_entity_poly.type
_entity_poly.pdbx_seq_one_letter_code
_entity_poly.pdbx_strand_id
1 'polypeptide(L)'
;MTIRYYWGRPQDVVRWYLRGTLYLSAQSRQSYIEKTGADPGNLPRLLKLLDNLDEIFDTADTDSIALLCLRYVELLSVAETTKRTGLSAYQITSKIGKLMKEAKEIIAIA
;
A
#
# COMPACT_ATOMS: atom_id res chain seq x y z
N MET A 1 10.24 15.09 -14.32
CA MET A 1 9.26 14.45 -15.24
C MET A 1 8.10 13.94 -14.40
N THR A 2 6.87 14.40 -14.65
CA THR A 2 5.68 13.89 -13.97
C THR A 2 5.40 12.49 -14.53
N ILE A 3 5.79 11.45 -13.80
CA ILE A 3 5.52 10.07 -14.19
C ILE A 3 4.00 9.87 -14.09
N ARG A 4 3.30 9.97 -15.22
CA ARG A 4 1.85 9.74 -15.30
C ARG A 4 1.62 8.28 -15.67
N TYR A 5 1.43 7.43 -14.67
CA TYR A 5 0.80 6.12 -14.91
C TYR A 5 -0.66 6.36 -15.29
N TYR A 6 -1.27 5.46 -16.06
CA TYR A 6 -2.70 5.59 -16.43
C TYR A 6 -3.64 5.54 -15.21
N TRP A 7 -3.15 5.07 -14.07
CA TRP A 7 -3.82 5.11 -12.77
C TRP A 7 -3.69 6.44 -12.01
N GLY A 8 -2.98 7.42 -12.54
CA GLY A 8 -2.62 8.63 -11.79
C GLY A 8 -1.35 8.43 -10.95
N ARG A 9 -1.39 8.78 -9.66
CA ARG A 9 -0.25 8.65 -8.75
C ARG A 9 -0.20 7.23 -8.18
N PRO A 10 0.88 6.45 -8.44
CA PRO A 10 0.96 5.07 -7.96
C PRO A 10 0.84 4.92 -6.44
N GLN A 11 1.36 5.89 -5.67
CA GLN A 11 1.27 5.90 -4.21
C GLN A 11 -0.19 5.88 -3.75
N ASP A 12 -1.05 6.69 -4.38
CA ASP A 12 -2.47 6.75 -4.05
C ASP A 12 -3.19 5.45 -4.40
N VAL A 13 -2.79 4.80 -5.50
CA VAL A 13 -3.37 3.53 -5.97
C VAL A 13 -3.00 2.38 -5.03
N VAL A 14 -1.72 2.25 -4.66
CA VAL A 14 -1.29 1.23 -3.70
C VAL A 14 -1.91 1.48 -2.33
N ARG A 15 -1.98 2.74 -1.87
CA ARG A 15 -2.69 3.11 -0.64
C ARG A 15 -4.14 2.65 -0.68
N TRP A 16 -4.88 2.97 -1.74
CA TRP A 16 -6.28 2.54 -1.87
C TRP A 16 -6.43 1.03 -1.96
N TYR A 17 -5.52 0.34 -2.65
CA TYR A 17 -5.60 -1.11 -2.82
C TYR A 17 -5.29 -1.87 -1.53
N LEU A 18 -4.21 -1.50 -0.82
CA LEU A 18 -3.79 -2.16 0.41
C LEU A 18 -4.58 -1.71 1.64
N ARG A 19 -4.96 -0.43 1.68
CA ARG A 19 -5.67 0.15 2.83
C ARG A 19 -7.17 0.22 2.62
N GLY A 20 -7.71 0.06 1.41
CA GLY A 20 -9.11 0.37 1.10
C GLY A 20 -10.12 -0.17 2.11
N THR A 21 -10.09 -1.47 2.40
CA THR A 21 -11.01 -2.08 3.37
C THR A 21 -10.73 -1.65 4.81
N LEU A 22 -9.47 -1.54 5.21
CA LEU A 22 -9.06 -1.15 6.58
C LEU A 22 -9.34 0.32 6.85
N TYR A 23 -9.07 1.19 5.88
CA TYR A 23 -9.32 2.62 5.89
C TYR A 23 -10.82 2.92 5.95
N LEU A 24 -11.63 2.28 5.10
CA LEU A 24 -13.09 2.45 5.15
C LEU A 24 -13.67 1.96 6.48
N SER A 25 -13.15 0.85 7.02
CA SER A 25 -13.54 0.34 8.33
C SER A 25 -13.15 1.30 9.46
N ALA A 26 -11.92 1.83 9.43
CA ALA A 26 -11.43 2.82 10.40
C ALA A 26 -12.24 4.12 10.34
N GLN A 27 -12.47 4.66 9.14
CA GLN A 27 -13.21 5.90 8.92
C GLN A 27 -14.67 5.78 9.36
N SER A 28 -15.32 4.65 9.02
CA SER A 28 -16.70 4.38 9.44
C SER A 28 -16.80 4.31 10.97
N ARG A 29 -15.86 3.61 11.61
CA ARG A 29 -15.82 3.48 13.07
C ARG A 29 -15.51 4.80 13.76
N GLN A 30 -14.59 5.58 13.21
CA GLN A 30 -14.28 6.93 13.70
C GLN A 30 -15.50 7.84 13.64
N SER A 31 -16.21 7.91 12.50
CA SER A 31 -17.43 8.71 12.39
C SER A 31 -18.52 8.26 13.35
N TYR A 32 -18.64 6.96 13.61
CA TYR A 32 -19.58 6.42 14.59
C TYR A 32 -19.24 6.89 16.02
N ILE A 33 -17.98 6.80 16.43
CA ILE A 33 -17.52 7.26 17.75
C ILE A 33 -17.74 8.76 17.91
N GLU A 34 -17.37 9.56 16.91
CA GLU A 34 -17.56 11.02 16.92
C GLU A 34 -19.04 11.41 17.07
N LYS A 35 -19.97 10.62 16.50
CA LYS A 35 -21.40 10.86 16.58
C LYS A 35 -22.06 10.36 17.86
N THR A 36 -21.52 9.30 18.48
CA THR A 36 -22.20 8.57 19.56
C THR A 36 -21.49 8.64 20.90
N GLY A 37 -20.24 9.10 20.93
CA GLY A 37 -19.38 9.03 22.12
C GLY A 37 -18.99 7.60 22.51
N ALA A 38 -19.15 6.63 21.61
CA ALA A 38 -18.85 5.23 21.89
C ALA A 38 -17.35 5.00 22.18
N ASP A 39 -17.05 3.95 22.94
CA ASP A 39 -15.67 3.58 23.25
C ASP A 39 -14.85 3.31 21.96
N PRO A 40 -13.64 3.88 21.85
CA PRO A 40 -12.82 3.73 20.65
C PRO A 40 -12.30 2.32 20.40
N GLY A 41 -12.23 1.46 21.43
CA GLY A 41 -11.73 0.09 21.32
C GLY A 41 -10.40 0.01 20.57
N ASN A 42 -10.34 -0.81 19.52
CA ASN A 42 -9.13 -1.02 18.72
C ASN A 42 -8.88 0.04 17.63
N LEU A 43 -9.72 1.07 17.51
CA LEU A 43 -9.56 2.09 16.47
C LEU A 43 -8.18 2.79 16.53
N PRO A 44 -7.65 3.21 17.69
CA PRO A 44 -6.34 3.86 17.75
C PRO A 44 -5.20 2.97 17.25
N ARG A 45 -5.26 1.67 17.54
CA ARG A 45 -4.28 0.68 17.07
C ARG A 45 -4.37 0.49 15.54
N LEU A 46 -5.59 0.45 15.01
CA LEU A 46 -5.82 0.38 13.56
C LEU A 46 -5.31 1.63 12.83
N LEU A 47 -5.57 2.82 13.36
CA LEU A 47 -5.07 4.07 12.79
C LEU A 47 -3.54 4.12 12.80
N LYS A 48 -2.91 3.72 13.91
CA LYS A 48 -1.44 3.64 13.99
C LYS A 48 -0.84 2.65 13.00
N LEU A 49 -1.45 1.48 12.80
CA LEU A 49 -1.04 0.53 11.77
C LEU A 49 -1.15 1.17 10.38
N LEU A 50 -2.25 1.85 10.11
CA LEU A 50 -2.48 2.55 8.85
C LEU A 50 -1.42 3.63 8.60
N ASP A 51 -1.04 4.42 9.62
CA ASP A 51 0.00 5.46 9.51
C ASP A 51 1.38 4.85 9.26
N ASN A 52 1.74 3.81 10.02
CA ASN A 52 3.01 3.10 9.85
C ASN A 52 3.16 2.50 8.44
N LEU A 53 2.06 2.00 7.85
CA LEU A 53 2.05 1.51 6.48
C LEU A 53 2.20 2.66 5.46
N ASP A 54 1.62 3.84 5.73
CA ASP A 54 1.77 5.01 4.85
C ASP A 54 3.21 5.49 4.78
N GLU A 55 3.94 5.45 5.89
CA GLU A 55 5.33 5.90 5.97
C GLU A 55 6.27 5.08 5.05
N ILE A 56 6.00 3.78 4.88
CA ILE A 56 6.71 2.93 3.91
C ILE A 56 6.50 3.47 2.49
N PHE A 57 5.26 3.85 2.13
CA PHE A 57 4.94 4.27 0.77
C PHE A 57 5.36 5.71 0.47
N ASP A 58 5.41 6.58 1.48
CA ASP A 58 5.92 7.95 1.34
C ASP A 58 7.42 8.00 1.06
N THR A 59 8.17 7.05 1.62
CA THR A 59 9.63 6.96 1.46
C THR A 59 10.06 6.10 0.27
N ALA A 60 9.15 5.33 -0.32
CA ALA A 60 9.42 4.48 -1.46
C ALA A 60 9.53 5.26 -2.78
N ASP A 61 10.48 4.85 -3.63
CA ASP A 61 10.62 5.41 -4.97
C ASP A 61 9.43 5.04 -5.88
N THR A 62 9.11 5.93 -6.82
CA THR A 62 7.95 5.77 -7.70
C THR A 62 8.01 4.49 -8.54
N ASP A 63 9.20 4.02 -8.95
CA ASP A 63 9.32 2.81 -9.75
C ASP A 63 8.97 1.56 -8.93
N SER A 64 9.42 1.50 -7.67
CA SER A 64 9.08 0.41 -6.76
C SER A 64 7.59 0.34 -6.48
N ILE A 65 6.93 1.50 -6.30
CA ILE A 65 5.47 1.56 -6.15
C ILE A 65 4.75 1.13 -7.43
N ALA A 66 5.23 1.56 -8.60
CA ALA A 66 4.65 1.15 -9.87
C ALA A 66 4.76 -0.35 -10.13
N LEU A 67 5.88 -0.97 -9.74
CA LEU A 67 6.04 -2.42 -9.79
C LEU A 67 5.07 -3.13 -8.83
N LEU A 68 4.84 -2.58 -7.63
CA LEU A 68 3.82 -3.10 -6.72
C LEU A 68 2.42 -3.03 -7.34
N CYS A 69 2.05 -1.92 -7.97
CA CYS A 69 0.77 -1.82 -8.69
C CYS A 69 0.65 -2.86 -9.81
N LEU A 70 1.67 -3.00 -10.66
CA LEU A 70 1.64 -3.99 -11.74
C LEU A 70 1.45 -5.41 -11.20
N ARG A 71 2.13 -5.76 -10.10
CA ARG A 71 2.10 -7.10 -9.52
C ARG A 71 0.84 -7.40 -8.73
N TYR A 72 0.33 -6.44 -7.98
CA TYR A 72 -0.71 -6.69 -6.97
C TYR A 72 -2.04 -6.01 -7.28
N VAL A 73 -2.06 -4.89 -8.00
CA VAL A 73 -3.30 -4.21 -8.40
C VAL A 73 -3.79 -4.74 -9.74
N GLU A 74 -2.90 -4.81 -10.73
CA GLU A 74 -3.21 -5.38 -12.06
C GLU A 74 -3.04 -6.90 -12.13
N LEU A 75 -2.56 -7.51 -11.04
CA LEU A 75 -2.37 -8.96 -10.92
C LEU A 75 -1.48 -9.57 -12.00
N LEU A 76 -0.54 -8.80 -12.57
CA LEU A 76 0.38 -9.33 -13.58
C LEU A 76 1.34 -10.33 -12.95
N SER A 77 1.59 -11.42 -13.66
CA SER A 77 2.68 -12.34 -13.36
C SER A 77 4.06 -11.65 -13.46
N VAL A 78 5.09 -12.28 -12.91
CA VAL A 78 6.48 -11.78 -13.03
C VAL A 78 6.90 -11.74 -14.50
N ALA A 79 6.46 -12.71 -15.30
CA ALA A 79 6.74 -12.77 -16.73
C ALA A 79 6.09 -11.61 -17.50
N GLU A 80 4.82 -11.32 -17.23
CA GLU A 80 4.12 -10.17 -17.83
C GLU A 80 4.73 -8.84 -17.38
N THR A 81 5.11 -8.74 -16.11
CA THR A 81 5.78 -7.54 -15.57
C THR A 81 7.14 -7.33 -16.23
N THR A 82 7.92 -8.40 -16.42
CA THR A 82 9.19 -8.39 -17.18
C THR A 82 8.97 -7.89 -18.60
N LYS A 83 7.97 -8.45 -19.30
CA LYS A 83 7.61 -8.06 -20.66
C LYS A 83 7.21 -6.58 -20.75
N ARG A 84 6.51 -6.06 -19.75
CA ARG A 84 5.97 -4.68 -19.74
C ARG A 84 7.01 -3.63 -19.35
N THR A 85 7.99 -3.99 -18.52
CA THR A 85 8.96 -3.04 -17.95
C THR A 85 10.37 -3.18 -18.52
N GLY A 86 10.69 -4.31 -19.17
CA GLY A 86 12.04 -4.65 -19.58
C GLY A 86 12.98 -5.06 -18.44
N LEU A 87 12.51 -5.04 -17.19
CA LEU A 87 13.30 -5.45 -16.03
C LEU A 87 13.32 -6.97 -15.91
N SER A 88 14.46 -7.51 -15.47
CA SER A 88 14.54 -8.94 -15.12
C SER A 88 13.67 -9.29 -13.91
N ALA A 89 13.27 -10.56 -13.83
CA ALA A 89 12.55 -11.10 -12.67
C ALA A 89 13.27 -10.84 -11.33
N TYR A 90 14.61 -10.89 -11.33
CA TYR A 90 15.43 -10.57 -10.16
C TYR A 90 15.30 -9.10 -9.76
N GLN A 91 15.43 -8.17 -10.72
CA GLN A 91 15.29 -6.73 -10.45
C GLN A 91 13.90 -6.39 -9.92
N ILE A 92 12.85 -6.99 -10.48
CA ILE A 92 11.46 -6.81 -10.01
C ILE A 92 11.34 -7.28 -8.56
N THR A 93 11.79 -8.51 -8.28
CA THR A 93 11.70 -9.10 -6.94
C THR A 93 12.51 -8.33 -5.91
N SER A 94 13.71 -7.89 -6.27
CA SER A 94 14.60 -7.12 -5.38
C SER A 94 14.00 -5.76 -5.04
N LYS A 95 13.48 -5.02 -6.03
CA LYS A 95 12.87 -3.70 -5.82
C LYS A 95 11.65 -3.75 -4.90
N ILE A 96 10.73 -4.68 -5.14
CA ILE A 96 9.51 -4.78 -4.32
C ILE A 96 9.74 -5.53 -3.01
N GLY A 97 10.74 -6.41 -2.95
CA GLY A 97 10.97 -7.31 -1.83
C GLY A 97 11.28 -6.60 -0.51
N LYS A 98 12.03 -5.50 -0.58
CA LYS A 98 12.33 -4.68 0.61
C LYS A 98 11.05 -4.08 1.21
N LEU A 99 10.25 -3.40 0.39
CA LEU A 99 8.98 -2.80 0.81
C LEU A 99 8.01 -3.84 1.38
N MET A 100 7.90 -4.99 0.72
CA MET A 100 7.05 -6.09 1.17
C MET A 100 7.51 -6.68 2.51
N LYS A 101 8.82 -6.72 2.77
CA LYS A 101 9.36 -7.20 4.05
C LYS A 101 9.03 -6.22 5.17
N GLU A 102 9.30 -4.93 4.98
CA GLU A 102 9.01 -3.87 5.95
C GLU A 102 7.51 -3.83 6.27
N ALA A 103 6.64 -3.91 5.26
CA ALA A 103 5.19 -3.95 5.47
C ALA A 103 4.75 -5.17 6.30
N LYS A 104 5.34 -6.35 6.06
CA LYS A 104 5.06 -7.56 6.85
C LYS A 104 5.49 -7.42 8.31
N GLU A 105 6.65 -6.80 8.56
CA GLU A 105 7.15 -6.57 9.91
C GLU A 105 6.23 -5.62 10.68
N ILE A 106 5.77 -4.53 10.06
CA ILE A 106 4.80 -3.60 10.64
C ILE A 106 3.47 -4.31 10.96
N ILE A 107 2.96 -5.15 10.05
CA ILE A 107 1.73 -5.90 10.27
C ILE A 107 1.90 -6.92 11.40
N ALA A 108 3.07 -7.55 11.54
CA ALA A 108 3.31 -8.57 12.55
C ALA A 108 3.39 -8.02 13.99
N ILE A 109 3.78 -6.75 14.15
CA ILE A 109 3.86 -6.07 15.45
C ILE A 109 2.60 -5.26 15.79
N ALA A 110 1.68 -5.12 14.82
CA ALA A 110 0.43 -4.40 14.96
C ALA A 110 -0.72 -5.28 15.42
#